data_AF-S7PU16-F1
#
_entry.id   AF-S7PU16-F1
#
_cell.length_a   1.000
_cell.length_b   1.000
_cell.length_c   1.000
_cell.angle_alpha   90.00
_cell.angle_beta   90.00
_cell.angle_gamma   90.00
#
_symmetry.space_group_name_H-M   'P 1'
#
loop_
_entity.id
_entity.type
_entity.pdbx_description
1 polymer ?
#
loop_
_entity_poly.entity_id
_entity_poly.type
_entity_poly.pdbx_seq_one_letter_code
_entity_poly.pdbx_strand_id
1 'polypeptide(L)'
;MACSRTCSRILGLSLGTTALFAAGANMVLLFPNWDVTYLLRGLIGKHAMLGSGLWGGGLMVLTAATLISLMGWRYGCFSKSGPCRSMLAALLSSGLALLGALICFITSGVALKDGPFCMFDVSSFNQTQAWKYGYPFKDLHNRFRPSVVKDCIHAVLKEELATAEYSPEETPPLTKRLSETIKDKLKTMGFDRYKMVVQVVIGEQRGEGVFMAARCFWDADTDNYIHDVFMNDSLFCVVAAFGCFYY
;
A
#
# COMPACT_ATOMS: atom_id res chain seq x y z
N MET A 1 -33.69 -32.44 25.84
CA MET A 1 -33.23 -32.45 24.43
C MET A 1 -33.90 -31.42 23.50
N ALA A 2 -35.01 -30.76 23.87
CA ALA A 2 -35.66 -29.75 23.02
C ALA A 2 -34.86 -28.43 22.87
N CYS A 3 -34.19 -27.99 23.96
CA CYS A 3 -33.39 -26.75 23.97
C CYS A 3 -32.23 -26.77 22.94
N SER A 4 -31.55 -27.91 22.79
CA SER A 4 -30.48 -28.07 21.79
C SER A 4 -30.97 -27.97 20.34
N ARG A 5 -32.21 -28.41 20.05
CA ARG A 5 -32.75 -28.41 18.67
C ARG A 5 -33.16 -27.02 18.19
N THR A 6 -33.87 -26.27 19.03
CA THR A 6 -34.25 -24.88 18.73
C THR A 6 -32.99 -24.02 18.58
N CYS A 7 -31.99 -24.25 19.43
CA CYS A 7 -30.68 -23.60 19.34
C CYS A 7 -29.97 -23.90 18.00
N SER A 8 -29.87 -25.17 17.58
CA SER A 8 -29.24 -25.52 16.29
C SER A 8 -29.95 -24.92 15.07
N ARG A 9 -31.29 -24.79 15.10
CA ARG A 9 -32.05 -24.16 14.01
C ARG A 9 -31.76 -22.67 13.90
N ILE A 10 -31.76 -21.96 15.03
CA ILE A 10 -31.47 -20.53 15.08
C ILE A 10 -30.03 -20.28 14.64
N LEU A 11 -29.08 -21.06 15.18
CA LEU A 11 -27.67 -20.98 14.82
C LEU A 11 -27.42 -21.23 13.33
N GLY A 12 -28.05 -22.25 12.75
CA GLY A 12 -27.91 -22.54 11.33
C GLY A 12 -28.47 -21.42 10.44
N LEU A 13 -29.64 -20.86 10.77
CA LEU A 13 -30.22 -19.75 10.02
C LEU A 13 -29.36 -18.47 10.14
N SER A 14 -28.88 -18.12 11.33
CA SER A 14 -28.01 -16.95 11.53
C SER A 14 -26.66 -17.08 10.82
N LEU A 15 -26.08 -18.29 10.82
CA LEU A 15 -24.83 -18.56 10.12
C LEU A 15 -25.03 -18.45 8.60
N GLY A 16 -26.15 -18.97 8.09
CA GLY A 16 -26.51 -18.89 6.68
C GLY A 16 -26.73 -17.47 6.19
N THR A 17 -27.48 -16.64 6.94
CA THR A 17 -27.69 -15.23 6.56
C THR A 17 -26.38 -14.46 6.54
N THR A 18 -25.53 -14.66 7.55
CA THR A 18 -24.21 -14.01 7.63
C THR A 18 -23.31 -14.42 6.47
N ALA A 19 -23.30 -15.70 6.08
CA ALA A 19 -22.55 -16.20 4.93
C ALA A 19 -23.01 -15.58 3.60
N LEU A 20 -24.33 -15.38 3.42
CA LEU A 20 -24.88 -14.72 2.22
C LEU A 20 -24.48 -13.25 2.14
N PHE A 21 -24.56 -12.50 3.24
CA PHE A 21 -24.09 -11.12 3.28
C PHE A 21 -22.59 -11.03 3.00
N ALA A 22 -21.79 -11.92 3.59
CA ALA A 22 -20.35 -12.00 3.34
C ALA A 22 -20.04 -12.31 1.86
N ALA A 23 -20.74 -13.27 1.26
CA ALA A 23 -20.60 -13.59 -0.16
C ALA A 23 -20.98 -12.40 -1.06
N GLY A 24 -22.08 -11.71 -0.74
CA GLY A 24 -22.51 -10.51 -1.45
C GLY A 24 -21.49 -9.37 -1.40
N ALA A 25 -20.94 -9.08 -0.21
CA ALA A 25 -19.89 -8.07 -0.05
C ALA A 25 -18.63 -8.41 -0.85
N ASN A 26 -18.22 -9.70 -0.86
CA ASN A 26 -17.08 -10.14 -1.66
C ASN A 26 -17.34 -10.09 -3.17
N MET A 27 -18.60 -10.29 -3.60
CA MET A 27 -18.99 -10.12 -5.00
C MET A 27 -18.86 -8.66 -5.45
N VAL A 28 -19.28 -7.71 -4.61
CA VAL A 28 -19.12 -6.26 -4.88
C VAL A 28 -17.64 -5.86 -4.94
N LEU A 29 -16.79 -6.43 -4.08
CA LEU A 29 -15.34 -6.21 -4.13
C LEU A 29 -14.69 -6.76 -5.41
N LEU A 30 -15.20 -7.88 -5.94
CA LEU A 30 -14.66 -8.53 -7.13
C LEU A 30 -15.14 -7.88 -8.43
N PHE A 31 -16.33 -7.27 -8.43
CA PHE A 31 -16.94 -6.60 -9.58
C PHE A 31 -17.29 -5.14 -9.25
N PRO A 32 -16.28 -4.25 -9.15
CA PRO A 32 -16.55 -2.83 -8.98
C PRO A 32 -17.39 -2.32 -10.16
N ASN A 33 -18.44 -1.55 -9.87
CA ASN A 33 -19.40 -1.04 -10.86
C ASN A 33 -20.04 -2.12 -11.75
N TRP A 34 -20.05 -3.39 -11.31
CA TRP A 34 -20.51 -4.52 -12.10
C TRP A 34 -19.74 -4.72 -13.43
N ASP A 35 -18.51 -4.21 -13.50
CA ASP A 35 -17.65 -4.30 -14.68
C ASP A 35 -16.63 -5.42 -14.55
N VAL A 36 -16.58 -6.29 -15.57
CA VAL A 36 -15.67 -7.45 -15.65
C VAL A 36 -14.30 -7.09 -16.22
N THR A 37 -14.13 -5.89 -16.79
CA THR A 37 -12.86 -5.47 -17.40
C THR A 37 -11.70 -5.42 -16.40
N TYR A 38 -11.98 -5.09 -15.14
CA TYR A 38 -10.99 -5.05 -14.06
C TYR A 38 -10.40 -6.41 -13.72
N LEU A 39 -11.22 -7.48 -13.81
CA LEU A 39 -10.75 -8.86 -13.62
C LEU A 39 -9.89 -9.33 -14.78
N LEU A 40 -10.34 -9.08 -16.01
CA LEU A 40 -9.61 -9.48 -17.22
C LEU A 40 -8.25 -8.79 -17.32
N ARG A 41 -8.14 -7.55 -16.83
CA ARG A 41 -6.91 -6.76 -16.79
C ARG A 41 -6.04 -7.02 -15.55
N GLY A 42 -6.49 -7.86 -14.61
CA GLY A 42 -5.76 -8.16 -13.38
C GLY A 42 -5.57 -6.95 -12.46
N LEU A 43 -6.51 -5.98 -12.50
CA LEU A 43 -6.46 -4.73 -11.73
C LEU A 43 -7.04 -4.87 -10.32
N ILE A 44 -7.22 -6.10 -9.86
CA ILE A 44 -7.78 -6.43 -8.56
C ILE A 44 -6.71 -7.11 -7.71
N GLY A 45 -6.69 -6.80 -6.42
CA GLY A 45 -5.73 -7.37 -5.47
C GLY A 45 -5.74 -8.90 -5.52
N LYS A 46 -4.56 -9.52 -5.49
CA LYS A 46 -4.39 -10.98 -5.61
C LYS A 46 -5.22 -11.77 -4.58
N HIS A 47 -5.30 -11.24 -3.35
CA HIS A 47 -6.07 -11.83 -2.26
C HIS A 47 -7.60 -11.75 -2.49
N ALA A 48 -8.08 -10.68 -3.14
CA ALA A 48 -9.48 -10.57 -3.53
C ALA A 48 -9.81 -11.53 -4.69
N MET A 49 -8.91 -11.68 -5.67
CA MET A 49 -9.07 -12.66 -6.75
C MET A 49 -9.11 -14.12 -6.27
N LEU A 50 -8.46 -14.44 -5.14
CA LEU A 50 -8.56 -15.76 -4.51
C LEU A 50 -10.01 -16.08 -4.10
N GLY A 51 -10.87 -15.06 -3.95
CA GLY A 51 -12.30 -15.22 -3.73
C GLY A 51 -12.62 -15.94 -2.41
N SER A 52 -11.71 -15.92 -1.43
CA SER A 52 -11.85 -16.68 -0.18
C SER A 52 -13.11 -16.34 0.61
N GLY A 53 -13.63 -15.13 0.47
CA GLY A 53 -14.91 -14.76 1.07
C GLY A 53 -16.13 -15.32 0.32
N LEU A 54 -16.02 -15.62 -0.98
CA LEU A 54 -17.09 -16.23 -1.78
C LEU A 54 -17.16 -17.75 -1.55
N TRP A 55 -16.03 -18.46 -1.60
CA TRP A 55 -16.02 -19.91 -1.41
C TRP A 55 -15.83 -20.34 0.05
N GLY A 56 -14.92 -19.69 0.79
CA GLY A 56 -14.65 -20.00 2.20
C GLY A 56 -15.74 -19.47 3.13
N GLY A 57 -15.86 -18.14 3.25
CA GLY A 57 -16.86 -17.49 4.10
C GLY A 57 -18.31 -17.62 3.58
N GLY A 58 -18.48 -17.81 2.27
CA GLY A 58 -19.78 -17.97 1.61
C GLY A 58 -20.18 -19.44 1.49
N LEU A 59 -19.70 -20.13 0.44
CA LEU A 59 -20.15 -21.48 0.07
C LEU A 59 -19.92 -22.55 1.16
N MET A 60 -18.73 -22.61 1.77
CA MET A 60 -18.42 -23.60 2.82
C MET A 60 -19.24 -23.36 4.09
N VAL A 61 -19.41 -22.10 4.50
CA VAL A 61 -20.22 -21.77 5.69
C VAL A 61 -21.72 -21.96 5.41
N LEU A 62 -22.20 -21.64 4.21
CA LEU A 62 -23.59 -21.85 3.83
C LEU A 62 -23.96 -23.34 3.74
N THR A 63 -23.06 -24.17 3.20
CA THR A 63 -23.23 -25.64 3.19
C THR A 63 -23.22 -26.22 4.61
N ALA A 64 -22.35 -25.73 5.51
CA ALA A 64 -22.39 -26.12 6.92
C ALA A 64 -23.69 -25.66 7.62
N ALA A 65 -24.11 -24.42 7.41
CA ALA A 65 -25.32 -23.82 7.98
C ALA A 65 -26.60 -24.58 7.58
N THR A 66 -26.71 -24.98 6.31
CA THR A 66 -27.84 -25.77 5.80
C THR A 66 -27.85 -27.16 6.42
N LEU A 67 -26.71 -27.83 6.55
CA LEU A 67 -26.60 -29.14 7.22
C LEU A 67 -27.02 -29.05 8.70
N ILE A 68 -26.54 -28.05 9.44
CA ILE A 68 -26.90 -27.81 10.84
C ILE A 68 -28.40 -27.53 11.00
N SER A 69 -28.97 -26.71 10.13
CA SER A 69 -30.41 -26.39 10.13
C SER A 69 -31.26 -27.62 9.84
N LEU A 70 -30.84 -28.44 8.87
CA LEU A 70 -31.52 -29.70 8.51
C LEU A 70 -31.48 -30.69 9.68
N MET A 71 -30.37 -30.83 10.40
CA MET A 71 -30.29 -31.67 11.60
C MET A 71 -31.22 -31.19 12.71
N GLY A 72 -31.39 -29.87 12.86
CA GLY A 72 -32.34 -29.27 13.80
C GLY A 72 -33.82 -29.51 13.43
N TRP A 73 -34.14 -29.67 12.14
CA TRP A 73 -35.51 -29.90 11.65
C TRP A 73 -35.88 -31.40 11.53
N ARG A 74 -34.93 -32.26 11.13
CA ARG A 74 -35.18 -33.66 10.72
C ARG A 74 -35.56 -34.62 11.86
N TYR A 75 -35.30 -34.25 13.12
CA TYR A 75 -35.73 -35.01 14.31
C TYR A 75 -37.18 -34.70 14.75
N GLY A 76 -37.94 -33.92 13.98
CA GLY A 76 -39.35 -33.61 14.23
C GLY A 76 -40.36 -34.56 13.60
N CYS A 77 -40.04 -35.27 12.50
CA CYS A 77 -41.05 -36.08 11.79
C CYS A 77 -40.65 -37.51 11.40
N PHE A 78 -39.47 -37.86 10.89
CA PHE A 78 -39.20 -39.25 10.47
C PHE A 78 -37.69 -39.54 10.30
N SER A 79 -37.06 -40.32 11.20
CA SER A 79 -35.90 -41.18 10.89
C SER A 79 -35.45 -42.07 12.07
N LYS A 80 -35.23 -43.37 11.82
CA LYS A 80 -34.54 -44.33 12.70
C LYS A 80 -33.01 -44.33 12.48
N SER A 81 -32.37 -43.18 12.39
CA SER A 81 -30.90 -43.11 12.28
C SER A 81 -30.27 -42.90 13.65
N GLY A 82 -29.27 -43.72 13.99
CA GLY A 82 -28.67 -43.75 15.33
C GLY A 82 -28.02 -42.41 15.75
N PRO A 83 -28.00 -42.08 17.05
CA PRO A 83 -27.54 -40.79 17.58
C PRO A 83 -26.09 -40.45 17.20
N CYS A 84 -25.22 -41.46 17.03
CA CYS A 84 -23.80 -41.27 16.74
C CYS A 84 -23.52 -40.70 15.34
N ARG A 85 -24.29 -41.10 14.31
CA ARG A 85 -24.10 -40.61 12.92
C ARG A 85 -24.50 -39.14 12.77
N SER A 86 -25.53 -38.71 13.50
CA SER A 86 -25.97 -37.32 13.51
C SER A 86 -24.98 -36.41 14.23
N MET A 87 -24.40 -36.88 15.34
CA MET A 87 -23.36 -36.12 16.05
C MET A 87 -22.08 -35.99 15.21
N LEU A 88 -21.65 -37.05 14.53
CA LEU A 88 -20.51 -36.99 13.61
C LEU A 88 -20.73 -35.99 12.46
N ALA A 89 -21.92 -35.99 11.85
CA ALA A 89 -22.27 -35.04 10.80
C ALA A 89 -22.27 -33.58 11.30
N ALA A 90 -22.79 -33.34 12.51
CA ALA A 90 -22.73 -32.02 13.14
C ALA A 90 -21.29 -31.55 13.40
N LEU A 91 -20.45 -32.43 13.94
CA LEU A 91 -19.03 -32.14 14.17
C LEU A 91 -18.30 -31.81 12.87
N LEU A 92 -18.50 -32.61 11.81
CA LEU A 92 -17.89 -32.36 10.50
C LEU A 92 -18.37 -31.05 9.87
N SER A 93 -19.68 -30.76 9.94
CA SER A 93 -20.23 -29.50 9.42
C SER A 93 -19.71 -28.27 10.18
N SER A 94 -19.61 -28.35 11.51
CA SER A 94 -19.02 -27.28 12.32
C SER A 94 -17.53 -27.09 12.02
N GLY A 95 -16.80 -28.19 11.79
CA GLY A 95 -15.41 -28.15 11.35
C GLY A 95 -15.26 -27.46 9.99
N LEU A 96 -16.14 -27.75 9.03
CA LEU A 96 -16.14 -27.11 7.71
C LEU A 96 -16.40 -25.60 7.80
N ALA A 97 -17.37 -25.18 8.63
CA ALA A 97 -17.64 -23.77 8.88
C ALA A 97 -16.42 -23.07 9.50
N LEU A 98 -15.78 -23.69 10.49
CA LEU A 98 -14.59 -23.16 11.16
C LEU A 98 -13.42 -23.01 10.19
N LEU A 99 -13.18 -24.02 9.34
CA LEU A 99 -12.13 -23.97 8.32
C LEU A 99 -12.39 -22.86 7.30
N GLY A 100 -13.63 -22.75 6.79
CA GLY A 100 -14.01 -21.68 5.86
C GLY A 100 -13.85 -20.27 6.46
N ALA A 101 -14.26 -20.10 7.72
CA ALA A 101 -14.08 -18.85 8.45
C ALA A 101 -12.61 -18.51 8.71
N LEU A 102 -11.79 -19.50 9.07
CA LEU A 102 -10.35 -19.31 9.32
C LEU A 102 -9.61 -18.90 8.05
N ILE A 103 -9.91 -19.56 6.92
CA ILE A 103 -9.33 -19.20 5.61
C ILE A 103 -9.68 -17.74 5.29
N CYS A 104 -10.95 -17.35 5.42
CA CYS A 104 -11.39 -15.98 5.17
C CYS A 104 -10.72 -14.97 6.12
N PHE A 105 -10.58 -15.29 7.40
CA PHE A 105 -9.93 -14.41 8.38
C PHE A 105 -8.45 -14.16 8.04
N ILE A 106 -7.71 -15.23 7.73
CA ILE A 106 -6.28 -15.13 7.37
C ILE A 106 -6.12 -14.34 6.08
N THR A 107 -6.90 -14.63 5.03
CA THR A 107 -6.77 -13.95 3.75
C THR A 107 -7.20 -12.49 3.84
N SER A 108 -8.25 -12.15 4.61
CA SER A 108 -8.64 -10.76 4.87
C SER A 108 -7.58 -10.01 5.67
N GLY A 109 -6.95 -10.64 6.67
CA GLY A 109 -5.85 -10.04 7.41
C GLY A 109 -4.63 -9.75 6.52
N VAL A 110 -4.29 -10.68 5.63
CA VAL A 110 -3.23 -10.49 4.63
C VAL A 110 -3.61 -9.44 3.58
N ALA A 111 -4.87 -9.36 3.16
CA ALA A 111 -5.33 -8.31 2.25
C ALA A 111 -5.23 -6.93 2.91
N LEU A 112 -5.58 -6.82 4.20
CA LEU A 112 -5.51 -5.57 4.94
C LEU A 112 -4.06 -5.10 5.14
N LYS A 113 -3.13 -6.01 5.44
CA LYS A 113 -1.71 -5.66 5.62
C LYS A 113 -1.06 -5.18 4.31
N ASP A 114 -1.41 -5.81 3.18
CA ASP A 114 -0.84 -5.45 1.88
C ASP A 114 -1.47 -4.17 1.32
N GLY A 115 -2.67 -3.84 1.78
CA GLY A 115 -3.42 -2.66 1.35
C GLY A 115 -4.13 -2.87 0.01
N PRO A 116 -4.87 -1.85 -0.46
CA PRO A 116 -5.56 -1.91 -1.75
C PRO A 116 -4.57 -1.86 -2.93
N PHE A 117 -5.00 -2.43 -4.06
CA PHE A 117 -4.28 -2.32 -5.31
C PHE A 117 -4.72 -1.03 -6.01
N CYS A 118 -3.81 -0.06 -6.12
CA CYS A 118 -4.12 1.30 -6.55
C CYS A 118 -3.35 1.66 -7.83
N MET A 119 -3.95 2.54 -8.61
CA MET A 119 -3.29 3.23 -9.71
C MET A 119 -2.56 4.45 -9.15
N PHE A 120 -1.28 4.62 -9.52
CA PHE A 120 -0.50 5.81 -9.17
C PHE A 120 0.28 6.32 -10.39
N ASP A 121 0.54 7.63 -10.41
CA ASP A 121 1.32 8.28 -11.46
C ASP A 121 2.80 8.08 -11.18
N VAL A 122 3.55 7.59 -12.17
CA VAL A 122 5.00 7.45 -12.12
C VAL A 122 5.57 8.39 -13.15
N SER A 123 6.21 9.46 -12.68
CA SER A 123 7.01 10.31 -13.56
C SER A 123 8.32 9.59 -13.90
N SER A 124 8.33 8.79 -14.97
CA SER A 124 9.57 8.20 -15.48
C SER A 124 10.35 9.23 -16.31
N PHE A 125 11.66 9.29 -16.08
CA PHE A 125 12.57 10.07 -16.92
C PHE A 125 12.56 9.46 -18.34
N ASN A 126 12.15 10.23 -19.34
CA ASN A 126 12.02 9.91 -20.78
C ASN A 126 10.70 9.30 -21.31
N GLN A 127 9.60 9.23 -20.56
CA GLN A 127 8.31 8.83 -21.17
C GLN A 127 7.08 9.49 -20.54
N THR A 128 6.11 9.87 -21.39
CA THR A 128 4.77 10.35 -21.03
C THR A 128 4.13 9.47 -19.95
N GLN A 129 3.46 10.10 -18.98
CA GLN A 129 2.68 9.51 -17.88
C GLN A 129 2.24 8.07 -18.14
N ALA A 130 2.97 7.11 -17.58
CA ALA A 130 2.63 5.69 -17.64
C ALA A 130 1.94 5.32 -16.33
N TRP A 131 0.61 5.19 -16.35
CA TRP A 131 -0.17 4.71 -15.22
C TRP A 131 0.35 3.34 -14.78
N LYS A 132 0.82 3.23 -13.53
CA LYS A 132 1.26 1.97 -12.94
C LYS A 132 0.27 1.55 -11.85
N TYR A 133 -0.09 0.28 -11.85
CA TYR A 133 -0.90 -0.30 -10.78
C TYR A 133 -0.01 -1.10 -9.82
N GLY A 134 -0.23 -0.97 -8.52
CA GLY A 134 0.57 -1.64 -7.50
C GLY A 134 0.03 -1.45 -6.09
N TYR A 135 0.86 -1.82 -5.10
CA TYR A 135 0.60 -1.62 -3.68
C TYR A 135 1.43 -0.44 -3.18
N PRO A 136 0.82 0.75 -2.94
CA PRO A 136 1.53 1.99 -2.59
C PRO A 136 2.55 1.85 -1.45
N PHE A 137 2.20 1.07 -0.44
CA PHE A 137 2.93 1.03 0.84
C PHE A 137 3.91 -0.14 0.96
N LYS A 138 4.00 -0.99 -0.06
CA LYS A 138 4.82 -2.20 0.01
C LYS A 138 6.32 -1.92 0.02
N ASP A 139 6.75 -0.84 -0.62
CA ASP A 139 8.17 -0.51 -0.84
C ASP A 139 8.71 0.56 0.12
N LEU A 140 8.10 0.74 1.30
CA LEU A 140 8.57 1.69 2.32
C LEU A 140 9.98 1.35 2.87
N HIS A 141 10.62 0.26 2.46
CA HIS A 141 11.96 -0.10 2.93
C HIS A 141 13.05 0.85 2.40
N ASN A 142 12.87 1.44 1.21
CA ASN A 142 13.81 2.39 0.60
C ASN A 142 13.47 3.84 0.93
N ARG A 143 13.34 4.15 2.23
CA ARG A 143 13.03 5.51 2.69
C ARG A 143 14.10 6.51 2.27
N PHE A 144 13.68 7.76 2.03
CA PHE A 144 14.59 8.88 1.89
C PHE A 144 15.46 9.01 3.14
N ARG A 145 16.77 8.84 3.00
CA ARG A 145 17.74 8.93 4.11
C ARG A 145 18.48 10.27 4.01
N PRO A 146 18.18 11.25 4.88
CA PRO A 146 18.77 12.58 4.78
C PRO A 146 20.30 12.57 4.83
N SER A 147 20.91 11.68 5.61
CA SER A 147 22.37 11.56 5.72
C SER A 147 23.02 11.18 4.39
N VAL A 148 22.55 10.11 3.74
CA VAL A 148 23.11 9.62 2.47
C VAL A 148 22.92 10.66 1.35
N VAL A 149 21.77 11.33 1.35
CA VAL A 149 21.47 12.41 0.40
C VAL A 149 22.38 13.62 0.67
N LYS A 150 22.62 13.97 1.94
CA LYS A 150 23.55 15.04 2.32
C LYS A 150 24.96 14.76 1.83
N ASP A 151 25.48 13.56 2.07
CA ASP A 151 26.83 13.17 1.65
C ASP A 151 26.98 13.24 0.13
N CYS A 152 25.93 12.82 -0.61
CA CYS A 152 25.90 12.92 -2.07
C CYS A 152 25.93 14.38 -2.54
N ILE A 153 25.08 15.25 -1.97
CA ILE A 153 25.04 16.68 -2.30
C ILE A 153 26.39 17.34 -1.97
N HIS A 154 26.94 17.07 -0.79
CA HIS A 154 28.20 17.65 -0.35
C HIS A 154 29.37 17.27 -1.27
N ALA A 155 29.41 16.02 -1.73
CA ALA A 155 30.42 15.57 -2.68
C ALA A 155 30.33 16.33 -4.02
N VAL A 156 29.12 16.55 -4.54
CA VAL A 156 28.90 17.31 -5.78
C VAL A 156 29.30 18.77 -5.62
N LEU A 157 28.91 19.39 -4.51
CA LEU A 157 29.24 20.78 -4.22
C LEU A 157 30.76 20.97 -4.12
N LYS A 158 31.45 20.06 -3.45
CA LYS A 158 32.91 20.11 -3.30
C LYS A 158 33.63 19.87 -4.64
N GLU A 159 33.11 19.00 -5.50
CA GLU A 159 33.68 18.72 -6.83
C GLU A 159 33.55 19.93 -7.77
N GLU A 160 32.38 20.56 -7.81
CA GLU A 160 32.08 21.64 -8.76
C GLU A 160 32.46 23.04 -8.27
N LEU A 161 32.36 23.33 -6.97
CA LEU A 161 32.49 24.68 -6.42
C LEU A 161 33.81 24.96 -5.68
N ALA A 162 34.65 23.95 -5.46
CA ALA A 162 35.93 24.16 -4.75
C ALA A 162 36.88 25.11 -5.48
N THR A 163 36.85 25.15 -6.81
CA THR A 163 37.70 26.02 -7.64
C THR A 163 36.90 27.06 -8.43
N ALA A 164 35.61 27.20 -8.17
CA ALA A 164 34.75 28.13 -8.88
C ALA A 164 34.79 29.53 -8.25
N GLU A 165 34.90 30.56 -9.08
CA GLU A 165 34.76 31.95 -8.67
C GLU A 165 33.38 32.51 -9.01
N TYR A 166 32.89 33.46 -8.20
CA TYR A 166 31.63 34.12 -8.48
C TYR A 166 31.73 35.01 -9.73
N SER A 167 30.93 34.69 -10.75
CA SER A 167 30.72 35.55 -11.91
C SER A 167 29.22 35.72 -12.18
N PRO A 168 28.70 36.96 -12.32
CA PRO A 168 27.28 37.19 -12.52
C PRO A 168 26.75 36.61 -13.84
N GLU A 169 27.62 36.45 -14.85
CA GLU A 169 27.25 35.89 -16.16
C GLU A 169 27.25 34.35 -16.16
N GLU A 170 28.17 33.73 -15.43
CA GLU A 170 28.34 32.26 -15.39
C GLU A 170 27.53 31.57 -14.28
N THR A 171 27.14 32.31 -13.23
CA THR A 171 26.42 31.75 -12.08
C THR A 171 25.03 31.20 -12.44
N PRO A 172 24.19 31.88 -13.27
CA PRO A 172 22.89 31.33 -13.66
C PRO A 172 22.95 29.97 -14.38
N PRO A 173 23.78 29.78 -15.44
CA PRO A 173 23.90 28.46 -16.08
C PRO A 173 24.56 27.42 -15.16
N LEU A 174 25.53 27.81 -14.32
CA LEU A 174 26.13 26.94 -13.31
C LEU A 174 25.06 26.43 -12.31
N THR A 175 24.22 27.31 -11.78
CA THR A 175 23.14 26.97 -10.83
C THR A 175 22.19 25.96 -11.43
N LYS A 176 21.77 26.18 -12.69
CA LYS A 176 20.88 25.24 -13.40
C LYS A 176 21.55 23.88 -13.57
N ARG A 177 22.79 23.86 -14.08
CA ARG A 177 23.57 22.63 -14.27
C ARG A 177 23.70 21.85 -12.97
N LEU A 178 24.09 22.53 -11.89
CA LEU A 178 24.25 21.95 -10.56
C LEU A 178 22.93 21.32 -10.04
N SER A 179 21.80 22.02 -10.23
CA SER A 179 20.48 21.49 -9.83
C SER A 179 20.09 20.22 -10.59
N GLU A 180 20.42 20.13 -11.88
CA GLU A 180 20.16 18.96 -12.72
C GLU A 180 21.08 17.80 -12.34
N THR A 181 22.38 18.06 -12.17
CA THR A 181 23.37 17.05 -11.75
C THR A 181 23.02 16.44 -10.41
N ILE A 182 22.66 17.26 -9.41
CA ILE A 182 22.26 16.76 -8.08
C ILE A 182 21.00 15.92 -8.20
N LYS A 183 19.96 16.42 -8.87
CA LYS A 183 18.70 15.70 -9.08
C LYS A 183 18.93 14.35 -9.76
N ASP A 184 19.80 14.28 -10.77
CA ASP A 184 20.07 13.05 -11.51
C ASP A 184 20.92 12.06 -10.71
N LYS A 185 21.92 12.53 -9.94
CA LYS A 185 22.65 11.69 -8.97
C LYS A 185 21.72 11.14 -7.88
N LEU A 186 20.78 11.93 -7.36
CA LEU A 186 19.81 11.43 -6.37
C LEU A 186 18.87 10.37 -6.94
N LYS A 187 18.49 10.48 -8.22
CA LYS A 187 17.66 9.46 -8.88
C LYS A 187 18.38 8.11 -9.03
N THR A 188 19.70 8.09 -9.23
CA THR A 188 20.45 6.83 -9.37
C THR A 188 20.64 6.08 -8.05
N MET A 189 20.32 6.70 -6.90
CA MET A 189 20.43 6.10 -5.57
C MET A 189 19.30 5.12 -5.21
N GLY A 190 18.37 4.84 -6.13
CA GLY A 190 17.31 3.83 -5.95
C GLY A 190 16.06 4.33 -5.25
N PHE A 191 15.78 5.63 -5.29
CA PHE A 191 14.58 6.25 -4.74
C PHE A 191 13.42 6.27 -5.76
N ASP A 192 13.05 5.11 -6.32
CA ASP A 192 12.12 5.00 -7.45
C ASP A 192 10.70 5.52 -7.17
N ARG A 193 10.31 5.53 -5.90
CA ARG A 193 8.99 5.98 -5.41
C ARG A 193 8.96 7.43 -4.95
N TYR A 194 10.07 8.15 -5.06
CA TYR A 194 10.17 9.53 -4.60
C TYR A 194 10.23 10.52 -5.75
N LYS A 195 9.38 11.54 -5.68
CA LYS A 195 9.56 12.77 -6.44
C LYS A 195 10.65 13.59 -5.80
N MET A 196 11.74 13.79 -6.53
CA MET A 196 12.83 14.65 -6.10
C MET A 196 12.63 16.08 -6.60
N VAL A 197 12.67 17.04 -5.68
CA VAL A 197 12.72 18.46 -5.98
C VAL A 197 14.01 19.02 -5.39
N VAL A 198 14.84 19.64 -6.22
CA VAL A 198 16.12 20.23 -5.81
C VAL A 198 16.07 21.72 -6.09
N GLN A 199 16.36 22.52 -5.06
CA GLN A 199 16.54 23.96 -5.14
C GLN A 199 18.00 24.29 -4.86
N VAL A 200 18.61 25.08 -5.73
CA VAL A 200 20.00 25.54 -5.59
C VAL A 200 19.99 27.06 -5.60
N VAL A 201 20.70 27.67 -4.66
CA VAL A 201 20.87 29.12 -4.56
C VAL A 201 22.37 29.40 -4.44
N ILE A 202 22.92 30.15 -5.39
CA ILE A 202 24.31 30.61 -5.37
C ILE A 202 24.30 32.13 -5.20
N GLY A 203 25.15 32.65 -4.30
CA GLY A 203 25.34 34.08 -4.09
C GLY A 203 26.80 34.43 -3.86
N GLU A 204 27.11 35.71 -3.99
CA GLU A 204 28.46 36.23 -3.79
C GLU A 204 28.81 36.34 -2.30
N GLN A 205 30.02 35.95 -1.93
CA GLN A 205 30.53 36.06 -0.56
C GLN A 205 31.15 37.44 -0.35
N ARG A 206 30.38 38.38 0.20
CA ARG A 206 30.88 39.72 0.59
C ARG A 206 30.76 40.03 2.08
N GLY A 207 30.63 38.98 2.90
CA GLY A 207 30.38 39.13 4.34
C GLY A 207 28.93 39.47 4.67
N GLU A 208 28.00 39.26 3.73
CA GLU A 208 26.57 39.44 3.95
C GLU A 208 25.94 38.23 4.66
N GLY A 209 24.86 38.48 5.41
CA GLY A 209 24.10 37.42 6.09
C GLY A 209 22.88 37.01 5.26
N VAL A 210 22.72 35.71 5.03
CA VAL A 210 21.58 35.14 4.31
C VAL A 210 20.87 34.10 5.17
N PHE A 211 19.54 34.16 5.20
CA PHE A 211 18.70 33.18 5.88
C PHE A 211 17.72 32.55 4.89
N MET A 212 17.76 31.23 4.76
CA MET A 212 16.86 30.46 3.90
C MET A 212 15.97 29.58 4.75
N ALA A 213 14.66 29.63 4.48
CA ALA A 213 13.67 28.81 5.16
C ALA A 213 12.69 28.20 4.16
N ALA A 214 12.21 27.01 4.49
CA ALA A 214 11.15 26.32 3.75
C ALA A 214 10.04 25.93 4.73
N ARG A 215 8.79 25.97 4.27
CA ARG A 215 7.64 25.39 4.96
C ARG A 215 7.06 24.30 4.08
N CYS A 216 6.82 23.14 4.67
CA CYS A 216 6.40 21.95 3.95
C CYS A 216 5.08 21.44 4.52
N PHE A 217 4.22 20.93 3.65
CA PHE A 217 2.98 20.26 4.01
C PHE A 217 2.98 18.88 3.35
N TRP A 218 3.26 17.85 4.13
CA TRP A 218 3.50 16.49 3.67
C TRP A 218 3.32 15.49 4.83
N ASP A 219 3.48 14.20 4.56
CA ASP A 219 3.43 13.14 5.57
C ASP A 219 4.80 12.98 6.24
N ALA A 220 4.86 13.15 7.56
CA ALA A 220 6.10 13.12 8.32
C ALA A 220 6.77 11.74 8.37
N ASP A 221 6.03 10.66 8.08
CA ASP A 221 6.55 9.29 8.15
C ASP A 221 7.23 8.83 6.85
N THR A 222 6.85 9.42 5.71
CA THR A 222 7.28 9.01 4.37
C THR A 222 8.13 10.07 3.67
N ASP A 223 7.72 11.34 3.78
CA ASP A 223 8.31 12.49 3.11
C ASP A 223 9.42 13.11 3.96
N ASN A 224 10.47 13.62 3.31
CA ASN A 224 11.55 14.26 4.04
C ASN A 224 12.34 15.24 3.16
N TYR A 225 13.19 16.03 3.79
CA TYR A 225 14.10 16.95 3.11
C TYR A 225 15.46 17.00 3.76
N ILE A 226 16.41 17.55 3.02
CA ILE A 226 17.73 17.87 3.51
C ILE A 226 18.21 19.16 2.85
N HIS A 227 19.06 19.89 3.56
CA HIS A 227 19.80 21.00 2.99
C HIS A 227 21.29 20.84 3.28
N ASP A 228 22.10 21.41 2.41
CA ASP A 228 23.53 21.52 2.61
C ASP A 228 24.03 22.89 2.17
N VAL A 229 25.10 23.36 2.81
CA VAL A 229 25.68 24.68 2.58
C VAL A 229 27.16 24.50 2.28
N PHE A 230 27.59 25.08 1.16
CA PHE A 230 28.98 25.16 0.75
C PHE A 230 29.40 26.63 0.66
N MET A 231 30.60 26.94 1.12
CA MET A 231 31.15 28.29 1.10
C MET A 231 32.61 28.23 0.69
N ASN A 232 33.01 29.14 -0.21
CA ASN A 232 34.40 29.43 -0.51
C ASN A 232 34.67 30.94 -0.32
N ASP A 233 35.84 31.40 -0.74
CA ASP A 233 36.27 32.80 -0.55
C ASP A 233 35.48 33.80 -1.41
N SER A 234 34.86 33.35 -2.51
CA SER A 234 34.17 34.22 -3.49
C SER A 234 32.65 34.07 -3.51
N LEU A 235 32.11 32.89 -3.16
CA LEU A 235 30.69 32.56 -3.22
C LEU A 235 30.24 31.66 -2.07
N PHE A 236 28.92 31.64 -1.86
CA PHE A 236 28.22 30.63 -1.08
C PHE A 236 27.15 29.94 -1.94
N CYS A 237 26.90 28.67 -1.64
CA CYS A 237 25.86 27.87 -2.28
C CYS A 237 25.03 27.15 -1.22
N VAL A 238 23.71 27.33 -1.27
CA VAL A 238 22.75 26.60 -0.44
C VAL A 238 21.93 25.70 -1.35
N VAL A 239 21.92 24.40 -1.03
CA VAL A 239 21.09 23.41 -1.73
C VAL A 239 20.07 22.86 -0.76
N ALA A 240 18.82 22.78 -1.21
CA ALA A 240 17.75 22.05 -0.53
C ALA A 240 17.18 20.97 -1.46
N ALA A 241 17.14 19.73 -0.99
CA ALA A 241 16.55 18.60 -1.68
C ALA A 241 15.36 18.06 -0.88
N PHE A 242 14.22 17.95 -1.56
CA PHE A 242 12.96 17.45 -1.01
C PHE A 242 12.62 16.12 -1.70
N GLY A 243 12.37 15.08 -0.91
CA GLY A 243 11.89 13.79 -1.38
C GLY A 243 10.44 13.60 -0.94
N CYS A 244 9.51 13.73 -1.88
CA CYS A 244 8.09 13.44 -1.64
C CYS A 244 7.75 12.04 -2.15
N PHE A 245 7.20 11.18 -1.31
CA PHE A 245 6.75 9.84 -1.65
C PHE A 245 5.49 9.90 -2.53
N TYR A 246 5.51 9.15 -3.64
CA TYR A 246 4.32 8.92 -4.44
C TYR A 246 3.46 7.83 -3.80
N TYR A 247 2.23 8.17 -3.43
CA TYR A 247 1.19 7.22 -2.98
C TYR A 247 0.58 6.50 -4.18
#